data_AF-A0A6I1F4X2-F1
#
_entry.id   AF-A0A6I1F4X2-F1
#
_cell.length_a   1.000
_cell.length_b   1.000
_cell.length_c   1.000
_cell.angle_alpha   90.00
_cell.angle_beta   90.00
_cell.angle_gamma   90.00
#
_symmetry.space_group_name_H-M   'P 1'
#
loop_
_entity.id
_entity.type
_entity.pdbx_description
1 polymer ?
#
loop_
_entity_poly.entity_id
_entity_poly.type
_entity_poly.pdbx_seq_one_letter_code
_entity_poly.pdbx_strand_id
1 'polypeptide(L)'
;MGTTNIKMDVHDLQATLQKLESSMDEFRSYTDNFRSGTRDQLKSFNSDFIEKVDAVLENMNDDINSDLLKNLEDIHRAGKKILDEMKKADEEVGEMIRSGQS
;
A
#
# COMPACT_ATOMS: atom_id res chain seq x y z
N MET A 1 19.48 -11.49 -24.88
CA MET A 1 18.40 -10.73 -24.21
C MET A 1 17.60 -11.74 -23.42
N GLY A 2 17.74 -11.78 -22.10
CA GLY A 2 17.07 -12.77 -21.26
C GLY A 2 15.59 -12.42 -21.18
N THR A 3 14.73 -13.27 -21.73
CA THR A 3 13.29 -13.23 -21.44
C THR A 3 13.14 -13.71 -20.00
N THR A 4 13.06 -12.79 -19.05
CA THR A 4 12.74 -13.11 -17.68
C THR A 4 11.33 -13.66 -17.67
N ASN A 5 11.19 -14.99 -17.75
CA ASN A 5 9.93 -15.67 -17.50
C ASN A 5 9.65 -15.49 -16.02
N ILE A 6 8.95 -14.42 -15.67
CA ILE A 6 8.46 -14.21 -14.33
C ILE A 6 7.37 -15.27 -14.11
N LYS A 7 7.74 -16.39 -13.48
CA LYS A 7 6.78 -17.33 -12.90
C LYS A 7 6.17 -16.64 -11.69
N MET A 8 5.14 -15.86 -11.93
CA MET A 8 4.35 -15.23 -10.87
C MET A 8 3.14 -16.11 -10.60
N ASP A 9 3.00 -16.59 -9.37
CA ASP A 9 1.80 -17.30 -8.94
C ASP A 9 0.71 -16.27 -8.62
N VAL A 10 -0.49 -16.45 -9.19
CA VAL A 10 -1.65 -15.55 -9.02
C VAL A 10 -2.06 -15.46 -7.55
N HIS A 11 -1.98 -16.57 -6.80
CA HIS A 11 -2.30 -16.60 -5.38
C HIS A 11 -1.24 -15.87 -4.55
N ASP A 12 0.04 -16.04 -4.86
CA ASP A 12 1.12 -15.33 -4.17
C ASP A 12 1.05 -13.82 -4.42
N LEU A 13 0.75 -13.40 -5.65
CA LEU A 13 0.54 -11.98 -5.98
C LEU A 13 -0.65 -11.42 -5.21
N GLN A 14 -1.78 -12.14 -5.18
CA GLN A 14 -2.96 -11.71 -4.42
C GLN A 14 -2.66 -11.58 -2.93
N ALA A 15 -1.99 -12.56 -2.32
CA ALA A 15 -1.61 -12.53 -0.91
C ALA A 15 -0.65 -11.38 -0.60
N THR A 16 0.30 -11.11 -1.50
CA THR A 16 1.25 -10.01 -1.38
C THR A 16 0.54 -8.65 -1.43
N LEU A 17 -0.42 -8.48 -2.34
CA LEU A 17 -1.21 -7.24 -2.43
C LEU A 17 -2.07 -7.03 -1.18
N GLN A 18 -2.71 -8.07 -0.66
CA GLN A 18 -3.47 -7.99 0.60
C GLN A 18 -2.59 -7.61 1.79
N LYS A 19 -1.38 -8.17 1.85
CA LYS A 19 -0.41 -7.81 2.90
C LYS A 19 0.05 -6.36 2.75
N LEU A 20 0.30 -5.89 1.52
CA LEU A 20 0.65 -4.51 1.24
C LEU A 20 -0.46 -3.55 1.69
N GLU A 21 -1.72 -3.85 1.36
CA GLU A 21 -2.89 -3.09 1.81
C GLU A 21 -2.95 -3.00 3.34
N SER A 22 -2.84 -4.15 4.02
CA SER A 22 -2.88 -4.22 5.49
C SER A 22 -1.73 -3.41 6.12
N SER A 23 -0.51 -3.50 5.58
CA SER A 23 0.63 -2.74 6.08
C SER A 23 0.49 -1.23 5.85
N MET A 24 -0.15 -0.79 4.76
CA MET A 24 -0.46 0.63 4.56
C MET A 24 -1.44 1.14 5.61
N ASP A 25 -2.47 0.36 5.95
CA ASP A 25 -3.46 0.72 6.96
C ASP A 25 -2.85 0.78 8.37
N GLU A 26 -2.01 -0.20 8.71
CA GLU A 26 -1.25 -0.20 9.97
C GLU A 26 -0.34 1.03 10.08
N PHE A 27 0.36 1.38 8.99
CA PHE A 27 1.24 2.54 8.96
C PHE A 27 0.48 3.86 9.11
N ARG A 28 -0.69 4.01 8.46
CA ARG A 28 -1.59 5.16 8.66
C ARG A 28 -2.02 5.28 10.11
N SER A 29 -2.51 4.18 10.68
CA SER A 29 -3.00 4.15 12.05
C SER A 29 -1.89 4.47 13.05
N TYR A 30 -0.69 3.90 12.87
CA TYR A 30 0.46 4.19 13.71
C TYR A 30 0.81 5.69 13.68
N THR A 31 0.90 6.28 12.49
CA THR A 31 1.27 7.69 12.35
C THR A 31 0.21 8.62 12.95
N ASP A 32 -1.08 8.31 12.76
CA ASP A 32 -2.18 9.07 13.36
C ASP A 32 -2.20 8.96 14.90
N ASN A 33 -1.98 7.76 15.43
CA ASN A 33 -1.94 7.50 16.88
C ASN A 33 -0.69 8.13 17.52
N PHE A 34 0.47 8.03 16.87
CA PHE A 34 1.70 8.67 17.32
C PHE A 34 1.52 10.18 17.41
N ARG A 35 0.93 10.79 16.37
CA ARG A 35 0.66 12.23 16.33
C ARG A 35 -0.31 12.66 17.42
N SER A 36 -1.49 12.04 17.48
CA SER A 36 -2.52 12.40 18.46
C SER A 36 -2.05 12.19 19.89
N GLY A 37 -1.42 11.04 20.18
CA GLY A 37 -0.85 10.73 21.49
C GLY A 37 0.25 11.70 21.89
N THR A 38 1.17 12.03 20.98
CA THR A 38 2.26 12.99 21.26
C THR A 38 1.69 14.39 21.48
N ARG A 39 0.75 14.84 20.64
CA ARG A 39 0.08 16.14 20.79
C ARG A 39 -0.67 16.24 22.11
N ASP A 40 -1.41 15.22 22.51
CA ASP A 40 -2.17 15.24 23.76
C ASP A 40 -1.27 15.21 25.00
N GLN A 41 -0.15 14.50 24.97
CA GLN A 41 0.87 14.55 26.02
C GLN A 41 1.56 15.91 26.12
N LEU A 42 1.71 16.60 25.00
CA LEU A 42 2.40 17.89 24.96
C LEU A 42 1.49 19.06 25.29
N LYS A 43 0.17 18.98 25.03
CA LYS A 43 -0.81 20.01 25.44
C LYS A 43 -0.76 20.35 26.93
N SER A 44 -0.33 19.44 27.81
CA SER A 44 -0.18 19.74 29.24
C SER A 44 1.02 20.66 29.56
N PHE A 45 1.92 20.88 28.61
CA PHE A 45 3.11 21.71 28.77
C PHE A 45 2.90 23.09 28.12
N ASN A 46 2.10 23.99 28.72
CA ASN A 46 1.87 25.38 28.22
C ASN A 46 3.17 26.15 27.89
N SER A 47 3.73 25.96 26.70
CA SER A 47 5.05 26.43 26.30
C SER A 47 5.16 26.48 24.78
N ASP A 48 5.94 27.44 24.28
CA ASP A 48 6.37 27.59 22.88
C ASP A 48 7.09 26.33 22.33
N PHE A 49 7.49 25.41 23.21
CA PHE A 49 7.95 24.07 22.83
C PHE A 49 6.85 23.26 22.13
N ILE A 50 5.58 23.40 22.54
CA ILE A 50 4.44 22.73 21.89
C ILE A 50 4.35 23.16 20.43
N GLU A 51 4.44 24.46 20.13
CA GLU A 51 4.28 24.98 18.77
C GLU A 51 5.33 24.40 17.81
N LYS A 52 6.57 24.25 18.28
CA LYS A 52 7.65 23.64 17.48
C LYS A 52 7.41 22.15 17.25
N VAL A 53 6.92 21.42 18.26
CA VAL A 53 6.61 19.99 18.09
C VAL A 53 5.40 19.79 17.20
N ASP A 54 4.36 20.64 17.32
CA ASP A 54 3.21 20.60 16.42
C ASP A 54 3.62 20.85 14.97
N ALA A 55 4.49 21.83 14.70
CA ALA A 55 5.02 22.08 13.36
C ALA A 55 5.84 20.90 12.82
N VAL A 56 6.60 20.19 13.67
CA VAL A 56 7.33 18.98 13.26
C VAL A 56 6.38 17.82 12.97
N LEU A 57 5.37 17.61 13.82
CA LEU A 57 4.35 16.57 13.63
C LEU A 57 3.49 16.83 12.39
N GLU A 58 3.21 18.09 12.05
CA GLU A 58 2.52 18.48 10.81
C GLU A 58 3.41 18.23 9.58
N ASN A 59 4.68 18.64 9.60
CA ASN A 59 5.59 18.35 8.49
C ASN A 59 5.81 16.84 8.26
N MET A 60 5.86 16.04 9.33
CA MET A 60 5.95 14.58 9.22
C MET A 60 4.70 13.96 8.56
N ASN A 61 3.53 14.55 8.81
CA ASN A 61 2.29 14.13 8.19
C ASN A 61 2.25 14.48 6.69
N ASP A 62 2.69 15.68 6.34
CA ASP A 62 2.52 16.20 4.98
C ASP A 62 3.55 15.66 3.99
N ASP A 63 4.82 15.46 4.39
CA ASP A 63 5.88 15.09 3.44
C ASP A 63 6.15 13.58 3.40
N ILE A 64 6.54 12.98 4.53
CA ILE A 64 7.09 11.62 4.53
C ILE A 64 5.99 10.56 4.48
N ASN A 65 4.91 10.79 5.20
CA ASN A 65 3.79 9.86 5.26
C ASN A 65 3.01 9.85 3.93
N SER A 66 2.84 11.02 3.30
CA SER A 66 2.03 11.16 2.09
C SER A 66 2.72 10.58 0.85
N ASP A 67 4.00 10.86 0.63
CA ASP A 67 4.73 10.40 -0.56
C ASP A 67 4.97 8.88 -0.51
N LEU A 68 5.32 8.34 0.66
CA LEU A 68 5.48 6.90 0.82
C LEU A 68 4.16 6.17 0.60
N LEU A 69 3.07 6.62 1.23
CA LEU A 69 1.75 6.01 1.06
C LEU A 69 1.28 6.09 -0.38
N LYS A 70 1.48 7.23 -1.05
CA LYS A 70 1.13 7.40 -2.46
C LYS A 70 1.89 6.42 -3.36
N ASN A 71 3.19 6.27 -3.15
CA ASN A 71 3.99 5.30 -3.90
C ASN A 71 3.52 3.85 -3.66
N LEU A 72 3.18 3.50 -2.41
CA LEU A 72 2.66 2.17 -2.07
C LEU A 72 1.27 1.92 -2.67
N GLU A 73 0.39 2.94 -2.70
CA GLU A 73 -0.91 2.88 -3.36
C GLU A 73 -0.77 2.68 -4.88
N ASP A 74 0.17 3.38 -5.51
CA ASP A 74 0.45 3.25 -6.94
C ASP A 74 0.98 1.85 -7.27
N ILE A 75 1.88 1.30 -6.45
CA ILE A 75 2.37 -0.09 -6.57
C ILE A 75 1.22 -1.07 -6.39
N HIS A 76 0.38 -0.88 -5.37
CA HIS A 76 -0.77 -1.74 -5.10
C HIS A 76 -1.75 -1.72 -6.30
N ARG A 77 -2.03 -0.55 -6.85
CA ARG A 77 -2.90 -0.38 -8.02
C ARG A 77 -2.32 -1.05 -9.26
N ALA A 78 -1.04 -0.87 -9.52
CA ALA A 78 -0.36 -1.52 -10.65
C ALA A 78 -0.39 -3.06 -10.49
N GLY A 79 -0.09 -3.57 -9.30
CA GLY A 79 -0.13 -5.00 -9.02
C GLY A 79 -1.53 -5.59 -9.14
N LYS A 80 -2.58 -4.88 -8.70
CA LYS A 80 -3.97 -5.30 -8.88
C LYS A 80 -4.36 -5.39 -10.35
N LYS A 81 -3.93 -4.44 -11.17
CA LYS A 81 -4.15 -4.48 -12.62
C LYS A 81 -3.48 -5.71 -13.25
N ILE A 82 -2.23 -6.01 -12.87
CA ILE A 82 -1.53 -7.21 -13.32
C ILE A 82 -2.28 -8.48 -12.91
N LEU A 83 -2.75 -8.55 -11.66
CA LEU A 83 -3.52 -9.68 -11.15
C LEU A 83 -4.80 -9.92 -11.97
N ASP A 84 -5.53 -8.84 -12.28
CA ASP A 84 -6.77 -8.92 -13.06
C ASP A 84 -6.49 -9.37 -14.51
N GLU A 85 -5.42 -8.86 -15.14
CA GLU A 85 -4.99 -9.27 -16.48
C GLU A 85 -4.57 -10.76 -16.51
N MET A 86 -3.87 -11.24 -15.47
CA MET A 86 -3.49 -12.66 -15.36
C MET A 86 -4.72 -13.56 -15.22
N LYS A 87 -5.68 -13.20 -14.36
CA LYS A 87 -6.93 -13.96 -14.20
C LYS A 87 -7.74 -14.03 -15.49
N LYS A 88 -7.82 -12.92 -16.22
CA LYS A 88 -8.51 -12.86 -17.51
C LYS A 88 -7.83 -13.74 -18.56
N ALA A 89 -6.50 -13.70 -18.64
CA ALA A 89 -5.74 -14.54 -19.56
C ALA A 89 -5.93 -16.03 -19.25
N ASP A 90 -5.90 -16.42 -17.97
CA ASP A 90 -6.15 -17.81 -17.55
C ASP A 90 -7.57 -18.28 -17.92
N GLU A 91 -8.57 -17.42 -17.75
CA GLU A 91 -9.97 -17.72 -18.12
C GLU A 91 -10.13 -17.88 -19.64
N GLU A 92 -9.58 -16.96 -20.44
CA GLU A 92 -9.60 -17.03 -21.90
C GLU A 92 -8.93 -18.30 -22.43
N VAL A 93 -7.77 -18.68 -21.86
CA VAL A 93 -7.09 -19.94 -22.21
C VAL A 93 -7.94 -21.15 -21.81
N GLY A 94 -8.57 -21.13 -20.64
CA GLY A 94 -9.47 -22.19 -20.20
C GLY A 94 -10.71 -22.35 -21.09
N GLU A 95 -11.25 -21.26 -21.62
CA GLU A 95 -12.35 -21.29 -22.60
C GLU A 95 -11.91 -21.84 -23.96
N MET A 96 -10.75 -21.42 -24.47
CA MET A 96 -10.19 -21.95 -25.72
C MET A 96 -9.94 -23.46 -25.66
N ILE A 97 -9.44 -23.97 -24.53
CA ILE A 97 -9.24 -25.41 -24.33
C ILE A 97 -10.57 -26.16 -24.31
N ARG A 98 -11.57 -25.65 -23.58
CA ARG A 98 -12.90 -26.29 -23.50
C ARG A 98 -13.62 -26.30 -24.85
N SER A 99 -13.54 -25.21 -25.61
CA SER A 99 -14.17 -25.10 -26.93
C SER A 99 -13.47 -25.92 -28.01
N GLY A 100 -12.15 -26.11 -27.94
CA GLY A 100 -11.38 -26.96 -28.86
C GLY A 100 -11.51 -28.48 -28.62
N GLN A 101 -12.12 -28.89 -27.50
CA GLN A 101 -12.45 -30.29 -27.20
C GLN A 101 -13.91 -30.68 -27.56
N SER A 102 -14.68 -29.75 -28.13
CA SER A 102 -16.04 -30.00 -28.67
C SER A 102 -16.00 -30.23 -30.18
#